data_AF-A0A955G624-F1
#
_entry.id   AF-A0A955G624-F1
#
_cell.length_a   1.000
_cell.length_b   1.000
_cell.length_c   1.000
_cell.angle_alpha   90.00
_cell.angle_beta   90.00
_cell.angle_gamma   90.00
#
_symmetry.space_group_name_H-M   'P 1'
#
loop_
_entity.id
_entity.type
_entity.pdbx_description
1 polymer ?
#
loop_
_entity_poly.entity_id
_entity_poly.type
_entity_poly.pdbx_seq_one_letter_code
_entity_poly.pdbx_strand_id
1 'polypeptide(L)'
;MVPVLTTFAETAESAAASAITAKAIMLAVALGAAAIGLGWLGSNYMKALGRNPEAGKAAGQIVIIAAMIEVTALLAFLLGAFLLS
;
A
#
# COMPACT_ATOMS: atom_id res chain seq x y z
N MET A 1 33.88 -0.13 -32.35
CA MET A 1 32.40 -0.22 -32.49
C MET A 1 31.70 -0.84 -31.26
N VAL A 2 32.45 -1.24 -30.22
CA VAL A 2 31.95 -1.75 -28.91
C VAL A 2 31.32 -0.69 -27.95
N PRO A 3 31.62 0.63 -28.01
CA PRO A 3 31.07 1.57 -27.02
C PRO A 3 29.56 1.82 -27.18
N VAL A 4 29.02 1.68 -28.40
CA VAL A 4 27.60 1.93 -28.65
C VAL A 4 26.70 0.83 -28.06
N LEU A 5 27.10 -0.44 -28.15
CA LEU A 5 26.36 -1.56 -27.54
C LEU A 5 26.33 -1.47 -26.01
N THR A 6 27.44 -1.05 -25.40
CA THR A 6 27.56 -0.92 -23.94
C THR A 6 26.68 0.20 -23.40
N THR A 7 26.59 1.34 -24.10
CA THR A 7 25.66 2.42 -23.74
C THR A 7 24.18 1.99 -23.81
N PHE A 8 23.77 1.21 -24.81
CA PHE A 8 22.39 0.71 -24.90
C PHE A 8 22.04 -0.27 -23.79
N ALA A 9 22.98 -1.14 -23.40
CA ALA A 9 22.81 -2.07 -22.28
C ALA A 9 22.65 -1.34 -20.94
N GLU A 10 23.51 -0.35 -20.67
CA GLU A 10 23.47 0.47 -19.45
C GLU A 10 22.16 1.29 -19.34
N THR A 11 21.69 1.82 -20.47
CA THR A 11 20.43 2.57 -20.51
C THR A 11 19.22 1.67 -20.23
N ALA A 12 19.22 0.44 -20.76
CA ALA A 12 18.16 -0.54 -20.52
C ALA A 12 18.12 -1.00 -19.04
N GLU A 13 19.28 -1.22 -18.43
CA GLU A 13 19.38 -1.58 -17.01
C GLU A 13 18.91 -0.43 -16.11
N SER A 14 19.31 0.81 -16.39
CA SER A 14 18.85 1.99 -15.65
C SER A 14 17.34 2.20 -15.76
N ALA A 15 16.75 1.95 -16.93
CA ALA A 15 15.31 2.06 -17.13
C ALA A 15 14.56 1.00 -16.29
N ALA A 16 15.03 -0.25 -16.30
CA ALA A 16 14.46 -1.34 -15.49
C ALA A 16 14.58 -1.06 -13.99
N ALA A 17 15.74 -0.57 -13.53
CA ALA A 17 15.94 -0.17 -12.13
C ALA A 17 14.97 0.95 -11.73
N SER A 18 14.78 1.97 -12.58
CA SER A 18 13.85 3.06 -12.29
C SER A 18 12.40 2.58 -12.17
N ALA A 19 11.99 1.62 -13.00
CA ALA A 19 10.65 1.04 -12.98
C ALA A 19 10.41 0.24 -11.69
N ILE A 20 11.41 -0.55 -11.25
CA ILE A 20 11.33 -1.30 -9.99
C ILE A 20 11.27 -0.35 -8.80
N THR A 21 12.11 0.69 -8.76
CA THR A 21 12.10 1.69 -7.69
C THR A 21 10.76 2.43 -7.61
N ALA A 22 10.19 2.82 -8.75
CA ALA A 22 8.88 3.47 -8.79
C ALA A 22 7.77 2.57 -8.23
N LYS A 23 7.75 1.27 -8.59
CA LYS A 23 6.80 0.30 -8.04
C LYS A 23 6.99 0.14 -6.53
N ALA A 24 8.22 0.01 -6.05
CA ALA A 24 8.51 -0.12 -4.63
C ALA A 24 8.03 1.08 -3.82
N ILE A 25 8.24 2.31 -4.32
CA ILE A 25 7.75 3.53 -3.68
C ILE A 25 6.22 3.56 -3.67
N MET A 26 5.58 3.26 -4.80
CA MET A 26 4.12 3.21 -4.88
C MET A 26 3.52 2.22 -3.86
N LEU A 27 4.10 1.02 -3.76
CA LEU A 27 3.68 0.00 -2.79
C LEU A 27 3.90 0.45 -1.35
N ALA A 28 5.06 1.03 -1.05
CA ALA A 28 5.36 1.55 0.27
C ALA A 28 4.37 2.65 0.71
N VAL A 29 4.01 3.55 -0.21
CA VAL A 29 3.02 4.61 0.06
C VAL A 29 1.63 4.01 0.27
N ALA A 30 1.18 3.12 -0.60
CA ALA A 30 -0.15 2.52 -0.49
C ALA A 30 -0.32 1.68 0.79
N LEU A 31 0.62 0.77 1.05
CA LEU A 31 0.61 -0.09 2.24
C LEU A 31 0.85 0.73 3.52
N GLY A 32 1.75 1.71 3.47
CA GLY A 32 2.00 2.61 4.60
C GLY A 32 0.77 3.45 4.96
N ALA A 33 0.08 4.01 3.97
CA ALA A 33 -1.15 4.76 4.19
C ALA A 33 -2.27 3.87 4.76
N ALA A 34 -2.41 2.63 4.27
CA ALA A 34 -3.37 1.67 4.81
C ALA A 34 -3.07 1.33 6.28
N ALA A 35 -1.80 1.06 6.61
CA ALA A 35 -1.38 0.78 7.98
C ALA A 35 -1.69 1.94 8.94
N ILE A 36 -1.41 3.18 8.51
CA ILE A 36 -1.75 4.39 9.29
C ILE A 36 -3.27 4.52 9.45
N GLY A 37 -4.03 4.33 8.37
CA GLY A 37 -5.49 4.40 8.38
C GLY A 37 -6.12 3.40 9.35
N LEU A 38 -5.66 2.15 9.34
CA LEU A 38 -6.12 1.12 10.27
C LEU A 38 -5.73 1.41 11.72
N GLY A 39 -4.50 1.89 11.96
CA GLY A 39 -4.06 2.31 13.28
C GLY A 39 -4.91 3.46 13.84
N TRP A 40 -5.28 4.43 13.00
CA TRP A 40 -6.15 5.53 13.40
C TRP A 40 -7.59 5.06 13.65
N LEU A 41 -8.16 4.26 12.74
CA LEU A 41 -9.50 3.67 12.91
C LEU A 41 -9.59 2.88 14.23
N GLY A 42 -8.66 1.96 14.45
CA GLY A 42 -8.62 1.11 15.64
C GLY A 42 -8.44 1.92 16.91
N SER A 43 -7.50 2.88 16.94
CA SER A 43 -7.27 3.70 18.13
C SER A 43 -8.48 4.56 18.52
N ASN A 44 -9.19 5.13 17.54
CA ASN A 44 -10.41 5.90 17.79
C ASN A 44 -11.54 4.99 18.29
N TYR A 45 -11.71 3.82 17.68
CA TYR A 45 -12.70 2.85 18.12
C TYR A 45 -12.44 2.38 19.57
N MET A 46 -11.19 2.06 19.92
CA MET A 46 -10.84 1.65 21.28
C MET A 46 -11.04 2.78 22.30
N LYS A 47 -10.74 4.04 21.94
CA LYS A 47 -11.06 5.21 22.76
C LYS A 47 -12.57 5.36 22.96
N ALA A 48 -13.37 5.15 21.93
CA ALA A 48 -14.83 5.23 22.02
C ALA A 48 -15.41 4.11 22.89
N LEU A 49 -14.93 2.88 22.71
CA LEU A 49 -15.34 1.71 23.48
C LEU A 49 -15.01 1.86 24.97
N GLY A 50 -13.82 2.37 25.30
CA GLY A 50 -13.42 2.62 26.69
C GLY A 50 -14.26 3.71 27.38
N ARG A 51 -14.86 4.63 26.63
CA ARG A 51 -15.75 5.68 27.15
C ARG A 51 -17.21 5.23 27.24
N ASN A 52 -17.65 4.41 26.30
CA ASN A 52 -18.99 3.87 26.27
C ASN A 52 -18.96 2.41 25.78
N PRO A 53 -19.24 1.43 26.65
CA PRO A 53 -19.24 0.02 26.26
C PRO A 53 -20.31 -0.31 25.21
N GLU A 54 -21.37 0.50 25.08
CA GLU A 54 -22.39 0.31 24.04
C GLU A 54 -21.85 0.57 22.63
N ALA A 55 -20.74 1.30 22.48
CA ALA A 55 -20.05 1.48 21.20
C ALA A 55 -19.53 0.14 20.63
N GLY A 56 -19.42 -0.91 21.45
CA GLY A 56 -19.08 -2.26 21.01
C GLY A 56 -20.07 -2.84 20.00
N LYS A 57 -21.32 -2.35 19.96
CA LYS A 57 -22.31 -2.74 18.94
C LYS A 57 -21.88 -2.35 17.53
N ALA A 58 -21.03 -1.32 17.39
CA ALA A 58 -20.49 -0.88 16.11
C ALA A 58 -19.29 -1.72 15.62
N ALA A 59 -18.82 -2.72 16.38
CA ALA A 59 -17.66 -3.54 16.02
C ALA A 59 -17.73 -4.09 14.59
N GLY A 60 -18.91 -4.59 14.18
CA GLY A 60 -19.12 -5.11 12.83
C GLY A 60 -18.89 -4.05 11.75
N GLN A 61 -19.37 -2.82 11.96
CA GLN A 61 -19.15 -1.71 11.02
C GLN A 61 -17.67 -1.33 10.96
N ILE A 62 -16.97 -1.31 12.11
CA ILE A 62 -15.53 -1.02 12.15
C ILE A 62 -14.72 -2.06 11.37
N VAL A 63 -15.07 -3.35 11.50
CA VAL A 63 -14.44 -4.42 10.73
C VAL A 63 -14.68 -4.26 9.23
N ILE A 64 -15.89 -3.86 8.82
CA ILE A 64 -16.18 -3.59 7.40
C ILE A 64 -15.32 -2.42 6.88
N ILE A 65 -15.21 -1.32 7.65
CA ILE A 65 -14.34 -0.20 7.26
C ILE A 65 -12.87 -0.64 7.16
N ALA A 66 -12.40 -1.42 8.12
CA ALA A 66 -11.05 -1.99 8.08
C ALA A 66 -10.83 -2.87 6.84
N ALA A 67 -11.80 -3.72 6.50
CA ALA A 67 -11.76 -4.55 5.31
C ALA A 67 -11.70 -3.72 4.03
N MET A 68 -12.43 -2.60 3.94
CA MET A 68 -12.39 -1.71 2.77
C MET A 68 -11.02 -1.04 2.58
N ILE A 69 -10.35 -0.68 3.69
CA ILE A 69 -8.97 -0.14 3.67
C ILE A 69 -8.00 -1.22 3.16
N GLU A 70 -8.11 -2.45 3.69
CA GLU A 70 -7.30 -3.58 3.25
C GLU A 70 -7.53 -3.95 1.78
N VAL A 71 -8.78 -4.00 1.31
CA VAL A 71 -9.08 -4.28 -0.10
C VAL A 71 -8.41 -3.26 -1.02
N THR A 72 -8.40 -1.98 -0.64
CA THR A 72 -7.71 -0.94 -1.42
C THR A 72 -6.19 -1.18 -1.44
N ALA A 73 -5.61 -1.54 -0.29
CA ALA A 73 -4.19 -1.86 -0.17
C ALA A 73 -3.80 -3.10 -1.00
N LEU A 74 -4.63 -4.15 -0.96
CA LEU A 74 -4.43 -5.38 -1.72
C LEU A 74 -4.58 -5.17 -3.23
N LEU A 75 -5.50 -4.30 -3.67
CA LEU A 75 -5.62 -3.92 -5.08
C LEU A 75 -4.42 -3.11 -5.54
N ALA A 76 -3.91 -2.18 -4.72
CA ALA A 76 -2.69 -1.44 -5.02
C ALA A 76 -1.46 -2.37 -5.08
N PHE A 77 -1.40 -3.36 -4.18
CA PHE A 77 -0.38 -4.40 -4.21
C PHE A 77 -0.45 -5.24 -5.48
N LEU A 78 -1.64 -5.72 -5.83
CA LEU A 78 -1.87 -6.47 -7.06
C LEU A 78 -1.42 -5.69 -8.31
N LEU A 79 -1.77 -4.39 -8.37
CA LEU A 79 -1.36 -3.52 -9.47
C LEU A 79 0.15 -3.33 -9.54
N GLY A 80 0.79 -2.98 -8.42
CA GLY A 80 2.22 -2.67 -8.38
C GLY A 80 3.13 -3.88 -8.55
N ALA A 81 2.71 -5.04 -8.04
CA ALA A 81 3.52 -6.26 -8.06
C ALA A 81 3.32 -7.11 -9.32
N PHE A 82 2.14 -7.07 -9.95
CA PHE A 82 1.80 -8.02 -11.03
C PHE A 82 1.30 -7.40 -12.34
N LEU A 83 0.49 -6.34 -12.29
CA LEU A 83 -0.19 -5.83 -13.50
C LEU A 83 0.59 -4.74 -14.23
N LEU A 84 1.30 -3.90 -13.49
CA LEU A 84 2.19 -2.91 -14.08
C LEU A 84 3.51 -3.64 -14.39
N SER A 85 3.87 -3.78 -15.67
CA SER A 85 5.16 -4.28 -16.15
C SER A 85 6.07 -3.12 -16.51
#